data_AF-N8RJ70-F1
#
_entry.id   AF-N8RJ70-F1
#
_cell.length_a   1.000
_cell.length_b   1.000
_cell.length_c   1.000
_cell.angle_alpha   90.00
_cell.angle_beta   90.00
_cell.angle_gamma   90.00
#
_symmetry.space_group_name_H-M   'P 1'
#
loop_
_entity.id
_entity.type
_entity.pdbx_description
1 polymer ?
#
loop_
_entity_poly.entity_id
_entity_poly.type
_entity_poly.pdbx_seq_one_letter_code
_entity_poly.pdbx_strand_id
1 'polypeptide(L)'
;MPIDTVQEALHIRRKKNAQVFRNIARLWEIGQKSHNDQELLDALHPWREDHGLRFFNVLPYLLAITSISTLIFGYFLHPHIQFIWSFLGAFLTGFLAYLLYEPKEPLTQVINYLEQRMTVLRYGLQFQQLPAYLPNQAQPLLVISRLKQFFPLFNRGTESNEITQYASTTWHDGITEHQVLLFQYHYISEMPIFQENNEKKIVKEIHKDLWGAFIFQIPALGVAVSNQRSRFFAPYTNSWQSSDILINQKLKIFGLDQHQLAKEVGPSMTLKLHDFFEHFSGDLIYHHEEQILCYLGEQNLFQTASKRSEIHDISALRGHLRTMTMPQYQKFQQLMLNLIS
;
A
#
# COMPACT_ATOMS: atom_id res chain seq x y z
N MET A 1 -30.62 1.56 -45.81
CA MET A 1 -29.15 1.52 -45.67
C MET A 1 -28.55 2.17 -44.39
N PRO A 2 -29.29 2.39 -43.27
CA PRO A 2 -28.66 2.67 -41.96
C PRO A 2 -28.77 1.53 -40.93
N ILE A 3 -29.54 0.47 -41.22
CA ILE A 3 -29.76 -0.65 -40.29
C ILE A 3 -28.57 -1.61 -40.32
N ASP A 4 -28.03 -1.90 -41.51
CA ASP A 4 -26.89 -2.81 -41.69
C ASP A 4 -25.62 -2.28 -41.01
N THR A 5 -25.38 -0.96 -41.11
CA THR A 5 -24.24 -0.29 -40.46
C THR A 5 -24.36 -0.26 -38.93
N VAL A 6 -25.57 -0.11 -38.40
CA VAL A 6 -25.82 -0.19 -36.94
C VAL A 6 -25.66 -1.62 -36.43
N GLN A 7 -26.13 -2.62 -37.17
CA GLN A 7 -25.97 -4.02 -36.83
C GLN A 7 -24.50 -4.46 -36.88
N GLU A 8 -23.76 -4.01 -37.89
CA GLU A 8 -22.33 -4.24 -38.01
C GLU A 8 -21.55 -3.54 -36.88
N ALA A 9 -21.87 -2.29 -36.54
CA ALA A 9 -21.26 -1.56 -35.43
C ALA A 9 -21.52 -2.24 -34.06
N LEU A 10 -22.74 -2.73 -33.82
CA LEU A 10 -23.07 -3.49 -32.61
C LEU A 10 -22.36 -4.84 -32.56
N HIS A 11 -22.24 -5.52 -33.70
CA HIS A 11 -21.52 -6.80 -33.79
C HIS A 11 -20.02 -6.63 -33.54
N ILE A 12 -19.40 -5.62 -34.16
CA ILE A 12 -17.99 -5.27 -33.93
C ILE A 12 -17.75 -4.93 -32.47
N ARG A 13 -18.65 -4.16 -31.84
CA ARG A 13 -18.56 -3.80 -30.43
C ARG A 13 -18.61 -5.03 -29.53
N ARG A 14 -19.63 -5.89 -29.69
CA ARG A 14 -19.76 -7.13 -28.90
C ARG A 14 -18.52 -8.00 -29.04
N LYS A 15 -17.98 -8.13 -30.27
CA LYS A 15 -16.77 -8.91 -30.54
C LYS A 15 -15.54 -8.32 -29.85
N LYS A 16 -15.32 -7.01 -29.94
CA LYS A 16 -14.20 -6.32 -29.28
C LYS A 16 -14.28 -6.39 -27.76
N ASN A 17 -15.44 -6.13 -27.19
CA ASN A 17 -15.65 -6.20 -25.74
C ASN A 17 -15.50 -7.63 -25.21
N ALA A 18 -16.04 -8.63 -25.91
CA ALA A 18 -15.81 -10.04 -25.58
C ALA A 18 -14.33 -10.45 -25.68
N GLN A 19 -13.56 -9.78 -26.55
CA GLN A 19 -12.11 -9.98 -26.61
C GLN A 19 -11.39 -9.34 -25.42
N VAL A 20 -11.78 -8.13 -25.00
CA VAL A 20 -11.26 -7.52 -23.77
C VAL A 20 -11.54 -8.40 -22.55
N PHE A 21 -12.74 -8.99 -22.43
CA PHE A 21 -13.04 -9.95 -21.36
C PHE A 21 -12.19 -11.21 -21.41
N ARG A 22 -11.92 -11.76 -22.61
CA ARG A 22 -10.97 -12.89 -22.77
C ARG A 22 -9.56 -12.50 -22.36
N ASN A 23 -9.10 -11.30 -22.71
CA ASN A 23 -7.81 -10.78 -22.28
C ASN A 23 -7.74 -10.65 -20.76
N ILE A 24 -8.77 -10.09 -20.11
CA ILE A 24 -8.90 -10.00 -18.65
C ILE A 24 -8.85 -11.40 -18.01
N ALA A 25 -9.60 -12.37 -18.53
CA ALA A 25 -9.59 -13.73 -18.01
C ALA A 25 -8.20 -14.40 -18.12
N ARG A 26 -7.51 -14.20 -19.25
CA ARG A 26 -6.15 -14.68 -19.44
C ARG A 26 -5.14 -14.00 -18.50
N LEU A 27 -5.31 -12.71 -18.22
CA LEU A 27 -4.48 -11.99 -17.25
C LEU A 27 -4.65 -12.54 -15.82
N TRP A 28 -5.88 -12.88 -15.41
CA TRP A 28 -6.12 -13.59 -14.15
C TRP A 28 -5.39 -14.94 -14.10
N GLU A 29 -5.51 -15.74 -15.16
CA GLU A 29 -4.86 -17.05 -15.25
C GLU A 29 -3.33 -16.94 -15.17
N ILE A 30 -2.73 -15.96 -15.88
CA ILE A 30 -1.30 -15.68 -15.83
C ILE A 30 -0.88 -15.30 -14.40
N GLY A 31 -1.61 -14.39 -13.75
CA GLY A 31 -1.31 -13.98 -12.37
C GLY A 31 -1.36 -15.12 -11.36
N GLN A 32 -2.28 -16.06 -11.54
CA GLN A 32 -2.42 -17.25 -10.69
C GLN A 32 -1.32 -18.28 -10.93
N LYS A 33 -0.93 -18.51 -12.18
CA LYS A 33 0.06 -19.54 -12.55
C LYS A 33 1.51 -19.13 -12.33
N SER A 34 1.79 -17.83 -12.29
CA SER A 34 3.16 -17.33 -12.18
C SER A 34 3.72 -17.52 -10.77
N HIS A 35 4.92 -18.11 -10.68
CA HIS A 35 5.64 -18.36 -9.43
C HIS A 35 6.76 -17.35 -9.19
N ASN A 36 7.21 -16.65 -10.24
CA ASN A 36 8.25 -15.62 -10.16
C ASN A 36 7.82 -14.33 -10.88
N ASP A 37 8.41 -13.20 -10.51
CA ASP A 37 8.12 -11.88 -11.08
C ASP A 37 8.54 -11.80 -12.57
N GLN A 38 9.65 -12.43 -12.94
CA GLN A 38 10.09 -12.55 -14.33
C GLN A 38 9.14 -13.45 -15.15
N GLU A 39 8.71 -14.58 -14.60
CA GLU A 39 7.77 -15.49 -15.27
C GLU A 39 6.42 -14.78 -15.54
N LEU A 40 5.95 -13.97 -14.58
CA LEU A 40 4.77 -13.11 -14.77
C LEU A 40 4.96 -12.13 -15.93
N LEU A 41 6.12 -11.44 -15.98
CA LEU A 41 6.43 -10.47 -17.03
C LEU A 41 6.64 -11.11 -18.41
N ASP A 42 7.16 -12.33 -18.44
CA ASP A 42 7.40 -13.09 -19.65
C ASP A 42 6.12 -13.73 -20.17
N ALA A 43 5.22 -14.20 -19.30
CA ALA A 43 3.90 -14.70 -19.70
C ALA A 43 3.03 -13.61 -20.37
N LEU A 44 3.32 -12.33 -20.11
CA LEU A 44 2.71 -11.19 -20.80
C LEU A 44 3.28 -10.98 -22.24
N HIS A 45 4.26 -11.78 -22.68
CA HIS A 45 4.92 -11.66 -23.99
C HIS A 45 5.20 -13.03 -24.65
N PRO A 46 4.80 -13.32 -25.91
CA PRO A 46 4.08 -12.49 -26.87
C PRO A 46 2.56 -12.73 -26.82
N TRP A 47 1.78 -11.65 -26.77
CA TRP A 47 0.33 -11.73 -26.97
C TRP A 47 0.07 -11.88 -28.47
N ARG A 48 -0.31 -13.07 -28.93
CA ARG A 48 -0.53 -13.32 -30.38
C ARG A 48 -1.87 -12.76 -30.91
N GLU A 49 -2.77 -12.34 -30.02
CA GLU A 49 -4.11 -11.83 -30.34
C GLU A 49 -4.22 -10.30 -30.18
N ASP A 50 -5.38 -9.69 -30.46
CA ASP A 50 -5.59 -8.24 -30.23
C ASP A 50 -5.27 -7.89 -28.76
N HIS A 51 -4.38 -6.91 -28.57
CA HIS A 51 -3.77 -6.57 -27.28
C HIS A 51 -4.59 -5.53 -26.52
N GLY A 52 -5.72 -5.08 -27.08
CA GLY A 52 -6.55 -4.04 -26.48
C GLY A 52 -7.12 -4.46 -25.12
N LEU A 53 -6.98 -3.56 -24.14
CA LEU A 53 -7.60 -3.66 -22.82
C LEU A 53 -8.74 -2.63 -22.64
N ARG A 54 -9.00 -1.79 -23.64
CA ARG A 54 -10.00 -0.72 -23.59
C ARG A 54 -11.36 -1.18 -24.11
N PHE A 55 -12.39 -1.11 -23.26
CA PHE A 55 -13.78 -1.30 -23.68
C PHE A 55 -14.24 -0.24 -24.68
N PHE A 56 -15.00 -0.67 -25.69
CA PHE A 56 -15.51 0.21 -26.73
C PHE A 56 -16.87 0.79 -26.33
N ASN A 57 -16.86 1.99 -25.73
CA ASN A 57 -18.05 2.68 -25.20
C ASN A 57 -18.50 3.90 -26.02
N VAL A 58 -17.99 4.10 -27.23
CA VAL A 58 -18.33 5.25 -28.08
C VAL A 58 -19.85 5.36 -28.35
N LEU A 59 -20.49 4.23 -28.67
CA LEU A 59 -21.93 4.19 -28.97
C LEU A 59 -22.82 4.52 -27.75
N PRO A 60 -22.60 3.94 -26.54
CA PRO A 60 -23.25 4.40 -25.31
C PRO A 60 -23.10 5.90 -25.06
N TYR A 61 -21.89 6.47 -25.27
CA TYR A 61 -21.69 7.91 -25.07
C TYR A 61 -22.47 8.75 -26.08
N LEU A 62 -22.50 8.35 -27.36
CA LEU A 62 -23.33 9.03 -28.35
C LEU A 62 -24.82 8.96 -28.01
N LEU A 63 -25.31 7.80 -27.58
CA LEU A 63 -26.70 7.63 -27.14
C LEU A 63 -27.03 8.50 -25.92
N ALA A 64 -26.11 8.61 -24.96
CA ALA A 64 -26.25 9.49 -23.81
C ALA A 64 -26.28 10.98 -24.21
N ILE A 65 -25.41 11.40 -25.13
CA ILE A 65 -25.42 12.77 -25.67
C ILE A 65 -26.74 13.04 -26.39
N THR A 66 -27.21 12.11 -27.25
CA THR A 66 -28.49 12.28 -27.92
C THR A 66 -29.65 12.35 -26.93
N SER A 67 -29.64 11.52 -25.88
CA SER A 67 -30.65 11.55 -24.81
C SER A 67 -30.71 12.93 -24.14
N ILE A 68 -29.56 13.51 -23.80
CA ILE A 68 -29.47 14.83 -23.16
C ILE A 68 -29.96 15.92 -24.13
N SER A 69 -29.50 15.88 -25.39
CA SER A 69 -29.94 16.84 -26.41
C SER A 69 -31.44 16.79 -26.63
N THR A 70 -32.03 15.59 -26.75
CA THR A 70 -33.49 15.43 -26.93
C THR A 70 -34.26 16.04 -25.76
N LEU A 71 -33.79 15.84 -24.52
CA LEU A 71 -34.41 16.40 -23.31
C LEU A 71 -34.34 17.93 -23.30
N ILE A 72 -33.19 18.52 -23.65
CA ILE A 72 -33.01 19.97 -23.76
C ILE A 72 -33.94 20.55 -24.83
N PHE A 73 -33.98 19.98 -26.03
CA PHE A 73 -34.85 20.45 -27.11
C PHE A 73 -36.34 20.33 -26.74
N GLY A 74 -36.73 19.25 -26.07
CA GLY A 74 -38.11 19.07 -25.60
C GLY A 74 -38.55 20.08 -24.54
N TYR A 75 -37.62 20.60 -23.75
CA TYR A 75 -37.90 21.64 -22.76
C TYR A 75 -38.19 23.01 -23.41
N PHE A 76 -37.55 23.34 -24.54
CA PHE A 76 -37.74 24.61 -25.25
C PHE A 76 -38.93 24.63 -26.22
N LEU A 77 -39.44 23.47 -26.66
CA LEU A 77 -40.53 23.33 -27.63
C LEU A 77 -41.87 22.97 -26.94
N HIS A 78 -42.76 23.98 -26.83
CA HIS A 78 -44.21 23.99 -26.46
C HIS A 78 -44.74 23.03 -25.34
N PRO A 79 -45.54 23.51 -24.36
CA PRO A 79 -45.45 23.02 -22.97
C PRO A 79 -46.01 21.64 -22.58
N HIS A 80 -46.82 20.94 -23.39
CA HIS A 80 -47.58 19.78 -22.84
C HIS A 80 -47.53 18.47 -23.63
N ILE A 81 -47.70 18.47 -24.95
CA ILE A 81 -47.74 17.20 -25.71
C ILE A 81 -46.35 16.81 -26.22
N GLN A 82 -45.52 17.76 -26.61
CA GLN A 82 -44.17 17.51 -27.16
C GLN A 82 -43.15 17.15 -26.07
N PHE A 83 -43.34 17.66 -24.85
CA PHE A 83 -42.48 17.35 -23.71
C PHE A 83 -42.56 15.87 -23.30
N ILE A 84 -43.76 15.28 -23.27
CA ILE A 84 -43.94 13.86 -22.90
C ILE A 84 -43.24 12.93 -23.89
N TRP A 85 -43.35 13.21 -25.20
CA TRP A 85 -42.68 12.42 -26.24
C TRP A 85 -41.16 12.59 -26.24
N SER A 86 -40.67 13.83 -25.99
CA SER A 86 -39.24 14.08 -25.82
C SER A 86 -38.69 13.36 -24.58
N PHE A 87 -39.40 13.44 -23.45
CA PHE A 87 -39.02 12.74 -22.22
C PHE A 87 -38.97 11.23 -22.41
N LEU A 88 -39.97 10.64 -23.08
CA LEU A 88 -39.99 9.21 -23.38
C LEU A 88 -38.83 8.82 -24.30
N GLY A 89 -38.53 9.62 -25.33
CA GLY A 89 -37.41 9.40 -26.24
C GLY A 89 -36.04 9.51 -25.54
N ALA A 90 -35.87 10.51 -24.69
CA ALA A 90 -34.68 10.66 -23.86
C ALA A 90 -34.54 9.49 -22.88
N PHE A 91 -35.61 9.09 -22.20
CA PHE A 91 -35.58 7.94 -21.30
C PHE A 91 -35.18 6.64 -22.03
N LEU A 92 -35.74 6.38 -23.21
CA LEU A 92 -35.48 5.15 -23.95
C LEU A 92 -34.05 5.11 -24.51
N THR A 93 -33.55 6.23 -25.02
CA THR A 93 -32.16 6.35 -25.50
C THR A 93 -31.15 6.33 -24.36
N GLY A 94 -31.45 6.98 -23.23
CA GLY A 94 -30.64 6.93 -22.01
C GLY A 94 -30.61 5.54 -21.36
N PHE A 95 -31.74 4.85 -21.31
CA PHE A 95 -31.83 3.47 -20.82
C PHE A 95 -31.05 2.51 -21.71
N LEU A 96 -31.15 2.67 -23.04
CA LEU A 96 -30.35 1.90 -23.98
C LEU A 96 -28.85 2.20 -23.84
N ALA A 97 -28.47 3.46 -23.63
CA ALA A 97 -27.08 3.84 -23.34
C ALA A 97 -26.57 3.16 -22.07
N TYR A 98 -27.38 3.12 -21.01
CA TYR A 98 -27.05 2.46 -19.74
C TYR A 98 -26.86 0.95 -19.92
N LEU A 99 -27.82 0.25 -20.54
CA LEU A 99 -27.71 -1.19 -20.79
C LEU A 99 -26.51 -1.56 -21.65
N LEU A 100 -26.14 -0.67 -22.56
CA LEU A 100 -25.00 -0.87 -23.43
C LEU A 100 -23.69 -0.52 -22.74
N TYR A 101 -23.64 0.37 -21.75
CA TYR A 101 -22.41 0.83 -21.11
C TYR A 101 -21.66 -0.31 -20.40
N GLU A 102 -20.37 -0.47 -20.71
CA GLU A 102 -19.51 -1.44 -20.01
C GLU A 102 -18.56 -0.72 -19.05
N PRO A 103 -18.57 -1.06 -17.74
CA PRO A 103 -17.72 -0.40 -16.75
C PRO A 103 -16.25 -0.81 -16.92
N LYS A 104 -15.33 0.09 -16.59
CA LYS A 104 -13.89 -0.18 -16.56
C LYS A 104 -13.45 -1.02 -15.35
N GLU A 105 -14.35 -1.27 -14.41
CA GLU A 105 -14.06 -1.92 -13.12
C GLU A 105 -13.36 -3.28 -13.23
N PRO A 106 -13.77 -4.22 -14.12
CA PRO A 106 -13.10 -5.52 -14.25
C PRO A 106 -11.63 -5.39 -14.68
N LEU A 107 -11.31 -4.40 -15.49
CA LEU A 107 -9.94 -4.12 -15.92
C LEU A 107 -9.11 -3.60 -14.73
N THR A 108 -9.65 -2.62 -14.00
CA THR A 108 -8.97 -2.06 -12.83
C THR A 108 -8.72 -3.12 -11.75
N GLN A 109 -9.66 -4.03 -11.52
CA GLN A 109 -9.50 -5.13 -10.58
C GLN A 109 -8.35 -6.07 -10.97
N VAL A 110 -8.26 -6.46 -12.25
CA VAL A 110 -7.14 -7.29 -12.75
C VAL A 110 -5.81 -6.58 -12.60
N ILE A 111 -5.75 -5.29 -12.97
CA ILE A 111 -4.52 -4.51 -12.88
C ILE A 111 -4.05 -4.43 -11.42
N ASN A 112 -4.94 -4.06 -10.50
CA ASN A 112 -4.63 -4.01 -9.07
C ASN A 112 -4.19 -5.38 -8.52
N TYR A 113 -4.85 -6.46 -8.96
CA TYR A 113 -4.45 -7.81 -8.58
C TYR A 113 -3.04 -8.15 -9.08
N LEU A 114 -2.73 -7.82 -10.34
CA LEU A 114 -1.40 -8.07 -10.91
C LEU A 114 -0.32 -7.19 -10.25
N GLU A 115 -0.62 -5.94 -9.90
CA GLU A 115 0.26 -5.07 -9.12
C GLU A 115 0.55 -5.67 -7.72
N GLN A 116 -0.49 -6.13 -7.03
CA GLN A 116 -0.33 -6.79 -5.73
C GLN A 116 0.47 -8.10 -5.87
N ARG A 117 0.15 -8.92 -6.86
CA ARG A 117 0.86 -10.18 -7.14
C ARG A 117 2.32 -9.94 -7.48
N MET A 118 2.61 -8.93 -8.30
CA MET A 118 3.96 -8.52 -8.66
C MET A 118 4.75 -8.07 -7.42
N THR A 119 4.12 -7.34 -6.52
CA THR A 119 4.71 -6.93 -5.24
C THR A 119 5.07 -8.15 -4.38
N VAL A 120 4.14 -9.10 -4.24
CA VAL A 120 4.34 -10.35 -3.49
C VAL A 120 5.49 -11.16 -4.09
N LEU A 121 5.53 -11.33 -5.41
CA LEU A 121 6.54 -12.15 -6.09
C LEU A 121 7.93 -11.51 -6.06
N ARG A 122 8.02 -10.20 -6.30
CA ARG A 122 9.29 -9.47 -6.38
C ARG A 122 9.97 -9.30 -5.02
N TYR A 123 9.19 -9.08 -3.98
CA TYR A 123 9.69 -8.74 -2.64
C TYR A 123 9.45 -9.83 -1.61
N GLY A 124 8.84 -10.96 -2.00
CA GLY A 124 8.49 -12.04 -1.09
C GLY A 124 7.54 -11.62 0.02
N LEU A 125 6.74 -10.56 -0.18
CA LEU A 125 5.84 -10.02 0.83
C LEU A 125 4.57 -10.85 0.90
N GLN A 126 4.31 -11.46 2.04
CA GLN A 126 3.09 -12.22 2.31
C GLN A 126 2.14 -11.40 3.18
N PHE A 127 1.22 -10.68 2.55
CA PHE A 127 0.27 -9.82 3.25
C PHE A 127 -0.70 -10.61 4.13
N GLN A 128 -1.00 -10.07 5.32
CA GLN A 128 -1.90 -10.65 6.30
C GLN A 128 -1.52 -12.08 6.75
N GLN A 129 -0.23 -12.42 6.61
CA GLN A 129 0.34 -13.68 7.10
C GLN A 129 1.39 -13.39 8.16
N LEU A 130 1.49 -14.29 9.14
CA LEU A 130 2.52 -14.25 10.17
C LEU A 130 3.78 -14.97 9.66
N PRO A 131 4.98 -14.53 10.10
CA PRO A 131 6.23 -15.24 9.82
C PRO A 131 6.18 -16.69 10.33
N ALA A 132 6.77 -17.62 9.56
CA ALA A 132 6.75 -19.05 9.85
C ALA A 132 7.44 -19.44 11.17
N TYR A 133 8.30 -18.55 11.69
CA TYR A 133 8.93 -18.69 13.01
C TYR A 133 7.94 -18.62 14.17
N LEU A 134 6.80 -17.93 13.98
CA LEU A 134 5.77 -17.83 14.99
C LEU A 134 4.83 -19.03 14.90
N PRO A 135 4.30 -19.53 16.04
CA PRO A 135 3.49 -20.73 16.05
C PRO A 135 2.24 -20.59 15.16
N ASN A 136 2.18 -21.39 14.09
CA ASN A 136 1.13 -21.38 13.05
C ASN A 136 -0.31 -21.57 13.56
N GLN A 137 -0.50 -22.00 14.81
CA GLN A 137 -1.82 -22.23 15.42
C GLN A 137 -2.34 -21.04 16.24
N ALA A 138 -1.55 -19.98 16.41
CA ALA A 138 -1.95 -18.81 17.16
C ALA A 138 -2.86 -17.90 16.31
N GLN A 139 -3.94 -17.38 16.90
CA GLN A 139 -4.77 -16.37 16.24
C GLN A 139 -3.92 -15.13 15.94
N PRO A 140 -3.88 -14.63 14.68
CA PRO A 140 -3.01 -13.51 14.31
C PRO A 140 -3.19 -12.28 15.18
N LEU A 141 -4.44 -11.96 15.55
CA LEU A 141 -4.76 -10.84 16.42
C LEU A 141 -4.06 -10.93 17.79
N LEU A 142 -4.00 -12.13 18.38
CA LEU A 142 -3.35 -12.33 19.69
C LEU A 142 -1.84 -12.16 19.59
N VAL A 143 -1.23 -12.66 18.52
CA VAL A 143 0.21 -12.52 18.28
C VAL A 143 0.58 -11.05 18.08
N ILE A 144 -0.17 -10.32 17.25
CA ILE A 144 0.04 -8.89 17.04
C ILE A 144 -0.16 -8.10 18.35
N SER A 145 -1.17 -8.44 19.15
CA SER A 145 -1.38 -7.81 20.45
C SER A 145 -0.21 -8.05 21.40
N ARG A 146 0.34 -9.27 21.44
CA ARG A 146 1.53 -9.60 22.23
C ARG A 146 2.78 -8.85 21.74
N LEU A 147 3.00 -8.77 20.42
CA LEU A 147 4.10 -7.99 19.85
C LEU A 147 3.99 -6.51 20.24
N LYS A 148 2.79 -5.94 20.24
CA LYS A 148 2.59 -4.57 20.73
C LYS A 148 2.93 -4.42 22.21
N GLN A 149 2.67 -5.43 23.04
CA GLN A 149 2.98 -5.39 24.47
C GLN A 149 4.49 -5.46 24.75
N PHE A 150 5.28 -6.10 23.89
CA PHE A 150 6.74 -6.16 24.03
C PHE A 150 7.42 -4.79 23.84
N PHE A 151 6.78 -3.83 23.17
CA PHE A 151 7.39 -2.55 22.89
C PHE A 151 6.56 -1.39 23.43
N PRO A 152 7.17 -0.44 24.17
CA PRO A 152 6.46 0.72 24.70
C PRO A 152 6.14 1.80 23.64
N LEU A 153 6.24 1.47 22.34
CA LEU A 153 6.01 2.39 21.22
C LEU A 153 4.56 2.47 20.77
N PHE A 154 3.81 1.41 21.07
CA PHE A 154 2.41 1.26 20.72
C PHE A 154 1.58 1.86 21.86
N ASN A 155 0.46 2.52 21.52
CA ASN A 155 -0.37 3.38 22.39
C ASN A 155 -0.06 4.89 22.29
N ARG A 156 0.17 5.40 21.06
CA ARG A 156 0.33 6.84 20.78
C ARG A 156 -1.02 7.60 20.71
N GLY A 157 -2.07 6.94 20.24
CA GLY A 157 -3.42 7.47 20.13
C GLY A 157 -4.17 7.43 21.45
N THR A 158 -5.09 8.36 21.64
CA THR A 158 -5.99 8.38 22.80
C THR A 158 -7.19 7.45 22.59
N GLU A 159 -7.69 7.37 21.35
CA GLU A 159 -8.89 6.61 21.00
C GLU A 159 -8.56 5.22 20.46
N SER A 160 -7.72 5.17 19.42
CA SER A 160 -7.41 3.91 18.74
C SER A 160 -5.93 3.77 18.45
N ASN A 161 -5.47 2.52 18.45
CA ASN A 161 -4.08 2.14 18.30
C ASN A 161 -4.02 0.77 17.61
N GLU A 162 -4.03 0.73 16.30
CA GLU A 162 -4.25 -0.50 15.54
C GLU A 162 -3.13 -0.74 14.52
N ILE A 163 -2.78 -2.01 14.33
CA ILE A 163 -1.96 -2.42 13.20
C ILE A 163 -2.93 -2.86 12.10
N THR A 164 -3.10 -2.01 11.08
CA THR A 164 -4.14 -2.16 10.06
C THR A 164 -3.72 -3.10 8.94
N GLN A 165 -2.45 -3.01 8.53
CA GLN A 165 -1.86 -3.83 7.48
C GLN A 165 -0.53 -4.41 7.96
N TYR A 166 -0.27 -5.67 7.67
CA TYR A 166 1.03 -6.31 7.90
C TYR A 166 1.39 -7.29 6.79
N ALA A 167 2.68 -7.54 6.63
CA ALA A 167 3.22 -8.50 5.67
C ALA A 167 4.46 -9.19 6.22
N SER A 168 4.51 -10.52 6.13
CA SER A 168 5.70 -11.30 6.46
C SER A 168 6.64 -11.42 5.26
N THR A 169 7.93 -11.49 5.55
CA THR A 169 8.99 -11.72 4.56
C THR A 169 10.22 -12.29 5.24
N THR A 170 11.15 -12.80 4.45
CA THR A 170 12.42 -13.36 4.91
C THR A 170 13.57 -12.59 4.29
N TRP A 171 14.49 -12.11 5.11
CA TRP A 171 15.68 -11.43 4.66
C TRP A 171 16.90 -12.31 4.90
N HIS A 172 17.86 -12.23 3.99
CA HIS A 172 19.11 -12.97 4.11
C HIS A 172 20.25 -11.97 4.19
N ASP A 173 21.02 -12.01 5.28
CA ASP A 173 22.21 -11.18 5.48
C ASP A 173 23.50 -11.82 4.89
N GLY A 174 23.38 -13.01 4.29
CA GLY A 174 24.49 -13.82 3.76
C GLY A 174 24.93 -14.97 4.68
N ILE A 175 24.56 -14.93 5.96
CA ILE A 175 24.94 -15.92 6.99
C ILE A 175 23.68 -16.56 7.59
N THR A 176 22.69 -15.75 7.93
CA THR A 176 21.45 -16.13 8.59
C THR A 176 20.23 -15.63 7.82
N GLU A 177 19.13 -16.35 7.95
CA GLU A 177 17.83 -15.91 7.47
C GLU A 177 17.06 -15.27 8.63
N HIS A 178 16.71 -14.00 8.47
CA HIS A 178 15.92 -13.23 9.41
C HIS A 178 14.47 -13.22 8.98
N GLN A 179 13.59 -13.62 9.90
CA GLN A 179 12.16 -13.48 9.70
C GLN A 179 11.74 -12.05 10.01
N VAL A 180 10.94 -11.44 9.12
CA VAL A 180 10.54 -10.04 9.23
C VAL A 180 9.03 -9.90 9.06
N LEU A 181 8.44 -9.06 9.90
CA LEU A 181 7.04 -8.66 9.81
C LEU A 181 6.97 -7.14 9.65
N LEU A 182 6.67 -6.69 8.44
CA LEU A 182 6.37 -5.30 8.13
C LEU A 182 4.95 -4.97 8.58
N PHE A 183 4.73 -3.75 9.04
CA PHE A 183 3.39 -3.34 9.48
C PHE A 183 3.14 -1.84 9.28
N GLN A 184 1.85 -1.50 9.14
CA GLN A 184 1.31 -0.17 9.23
C GLN A 184 0.57 -0.03 10.56
N TYR A 185 0.95 0.97 11.34
CA TYR A 185 0.34 1.32 12.60
C TYR A 185 -0.46 2.61 12.44
N HIS A 186 -1.77 2.52 12.63
CA HIS A 186 -2.71 3.63 12.61
C HIS A 186 -3.09 4.00 14.03
N TYR A 187 -3.08 5.29 14.36
CA TYR A 187 -3.58 5.76 15.63
C TYR A 187 -4.40 7.04 15.49
N ILE A 188 -5.40 7.16 16.36
CA ILE A 188 -6.30 8.30 16.41
C ILE A 188 -6.10 9.02 17.74
N SER A 189 -5.86 10.32 17.66
CA SER A 189 -5.78 11.22 18.82
C SER A 189 -6.86 12.26 18.73
N GLU A 190 -7.58 12.47 19.82
CA GLU A 190 -8.53 13.57 19.96
C GLU A 190 -7.83 14.81 20.52
N MET A 191 -8.07 15.96 19.89
CA MET A 191 -7.64 17.25 20.44
C MET A 191 -8.85 18.15 20.68
N PRO A 192 -9.09 18.60 21.94
CA PRO A 192 -10.13 19.56 22.22
C PRO A 192 -9.72 20.93 21.69
N ILE A 193 -10.48 21.47 20.74
CA ILE A 193 -10.32 22.84 20.27
C ILE A 193 -11.24 23.72 21.11
N PHE A 194 -10.64 24.62 21.89
CA PHE A 194 -11.36 25.66 22.61
C PHE A 194 -11.61 26.84 21.67
N GLN A 195 -12.88 27.15 21.41
CA GLN A 195 -13.25 28.32 20.63
C GLN A 195 -13.41 29.52 21.57
N GLU A 196 -12.81 30.67 21.21
CA GLU A 196 -12.70 31.86 22.07
C GLU A 196 -14.03 32.52 22.50
N ASN A 197 -15.20 32.00 22.11
CA ASN A 197 -16.47 32.71 22.36
C ASN A 197 -17.69 31.86 22.73
N ASN A 198 -17.55 30.58 23.08
CA ASN A 198 -18.60 29.83 23.78
C ASN A 198 -18.11 28.43 24.20
N GLU A 199 -18.70 27.89 25.27
CA GLU A 199 -18.42 26.63 25.98
C GLU A 199 -18.49 25.32 25.15
N LYS A 200 -18.47 25.39 23.80
CA LYS A 200 -18.51 24.21 22.93
C LYS A 200 -17.10 23.74 22.60
N LYS A 201 -16.71 22.62 23.21
CA LYS A 201 -15.51 21.86 22.83
C LYS A 201 -15.79 21.15 21.51
N ILE A 202 -15.13 21.57 20.42
CA ILE A 202 -15.10 20.78 19.20
C ILE A 202 -13.94 19.80 19.37
N VAL A 203 -14.26 18.51 19.44
CA VAL A 203 -13.26 17.45 19.43
C VAL A 203 -12.87 17.18 17.99
N LYS A 204 -11.58 17.36 17.67
CA LYS A 204 -11.05 17.00 16.35
C LYS A 204 -10.23 15.73 16.46
N GLU A 205 -10.65 14.71 15.72
CA GLU A 205 -9.89 13.48 15.52
C GLU A 205 -8.72 13.74 14.56
N ILE A 206 -7.53 13.34 14.97
CA ILE A 206 -6.31 13.39 14.16
C ILE A 206 -5.87 11.96 13.90
N HIS A 207 -5.99 11.55 12.64
CA HIS A 207 -5.54 10.26 12.15
C HIS A 207 -4.07 10.35 11.74
N LYS A 208 -3.26 9.40 12.21
CA LYS A 208 -1.84 9.30 11.84
C LYS A 208 -1.47 7.87 11.53
N ASP A 209 -0.73 7.71 10.45
CA ASP A 209 -0.15 6.45 10.00
C ASP A 209 1.37 6.46 10.22
N LEU A 210 1.87 5.36 10.75
CA LEU A 210 3.28 5.04 10.89
C LEU A 210 3.55 3.67 10.29
N TRP A 211 4.79 3.40 9.95
CA TRP A 211 5.19 2.11 9.39
C TRP A 211 6.43 1.60 10.09
N GLY A 212 6.52 0.28 10.17
CA GLY A 212 7.55 -0.36 10.95
C GLY A 212 7.82 -1.78 10.52
N ALA A 213 8.81 -2.36 11.18
CA ALA A 213 9.17 -3.75 11.00
C ALA A 213 9.54 -4.37 12.34
N PHE A 214 9.05 -5.59 12.57
CA PHE A 214 9.59 -6.50 13.56
C PHE A 214 10.57 -7.45 12.88
N ILE A 215 11.77 -7.56 13.41
CA ILE A 215 12.81 -8.47 12.92
C ILE A 215 13.09 -9.46 14.03
N PHE A 216 12.85 -10.73 13.76
CA PHE A 216 13.04 -11.81 14.72
C PHE A 216 14.45 -12.39 14.59
N GLN A 217 14.86 -13.18 15.59
CA GLN A 217 16.15 -13.88 15.61
C GLN A 217 17.36 -12.93 15.72
N ILE A 218 17.13 -11.75 16.28
CA ILE A 218 18.16 -10.74 16.56
C ILE A 218 18.60 -10.84 18.03
N PRO A 219 19.88 -10.62 18.37
CA PRO A 219 20.31 -10.61 19.76
C PRO A 219 19.55 -9.56 20.61
N ALA A 220 19.21 -9.95 21.83
CA ALA A 220 18.55 -9.08 22.80
C ALA A 220 19.57 -8.11 23.42
N LEU A 221 19.77 -6.95 22.78
CA LEU A 221 20.75 -5.96 23.23
C LEU A 221 20.22 -5.03 24.32
N GLY A 222 18.89 -4.87 24.44
CA GLY A 222 18.30 -3.93 25.38
C GLY A 222 18.65 -2.46 25.07
N VAL A 223 18.72 -2.10 23.79
CA VAL A 223 19.09 -0.76 23.30
C VAL A 223 17.91 -0.14 22.56
N ALA A 224 17.58 1.10 22.90
CA ALA A 224 16.61 1.91 22.17
C ALA A 224 17.28 3.15 21.58
N VAL A 225 16.96 3.48 20.33
CA VAL A 225 17.54 4.60 19.59
C VAL A 225 16.41 5.40 18.95
N SER A 226 16.51 6.73 19.03
CA SER A 226 15.50 7.62 18.50
C SER A 226 16.14 8.91 17.98
N ASN A 227 15.62 9.42 16.86
CA ASN A 227 15.90 10.78 16.37
C ASN A 227 14.74 11.76 16.57
N GLN A 228 13.61 11.31 17.14
CA GLN A 228 12.42 12.14 17.36
C GLN A 228 12.23 12.56 18.82
N ARG A 229 12.76 11.77 19.75
CA ARG A 229 12.52 11.90 21.19
C ARG A 229 13.78 12.25 21.96
N SER A 230 13.63 13.12 22.94
CA SER A 230 14.68 13.47 23.91
C SER A 230 14.76 12.52 25.09
N ARG A 231 13.69 11.78 25.39
CA ARG A 231 13.59 10.77 26.45
C ARG A 231 12.85 9.56 25.94
N PHE A 232 13.18 8.39 26.49
CA PHE A 232 12.56 7.13 26.13
C PHE A 232 11.74 6.54 27.28
N PHE A 233 10.87 5.61 26.95
CA PHE A 233 10.01 4.91 27.90
C PHE A 233 10.78 3.87 28.69
N ALA A 234 10.27 3.52 29.89
CA ALA A 234 10.77 2.36 30.63
C ALA A 234 10.67 1.08 29.76
N PRO A 235 11.65 0.16 29.84
CA PRO A 235 12.78 0.15 30.77
C PRO A 235 14.05 0.91 30.29
N TYR A 236 14.01 1.57 29.13
CA TYR A 236 15.17 2.24 28.51
C TYR A 236 15.38 3.67 29.04
N THR A 237 15.67 3.82 30.33
CA THR A 237 15.77 5.16 30.95
C THR A 237 17.16 5.78 30.89
N ASN A 238 18.21 4.96 30.72
CA ASN A 238 19.59 5.43 30.79
C ASN A 238 20.08 5.88 29.42
N SER A 239 20.45 7.14 29.30
CA SER A 239 20.99 7.69 28.05
C SER A 239 22.48 7.40 27.90
N TRP A 240 22.89 7.02 26.69
CA TRP A 240 24.28 6.88 26.28
C TRP A 240 24.66 7.99 25.30
N GLN A 241 25.91 8.44 25.38
CA GLN A 241 26.48 9.42 24.46
C GLN A 241 27.73 8.81 23.82
N SER A 242 27.82 8.91 22.51
CA SER A 242 29.03 8.57 21.76
C SER A 242 30.12 9.62 21.99
N SER A 243 31.36 9.31 21.64
CA SER A 243 32.44 10.31 21.54
C SER A 243 32.19 11.34 20.45
N ASP A 244 31.36 11.02 19.44
CA ASP A 244 31.03 11.93 18.35
C ASP A 244 29.84 12.83 18.70
N ILE A 245 30.12 14.12 18.81
CA ILE A 245 29.15 15.16 19.16
C ILE A 245 28.07 15.33 18.08
N LEU A 246 28.42 15.20 16.80
CA LEU A 246 27.46 15.36 15.70
C LEU A 246 26.40 14.26 15.72
N ILE A 247 26.82 13.04 16.05
CA ILE A 247 25.91 11.91 16.21
C ILE A 247 24.99 12.15 17.41
N ASN A 248 25.53 12.58 18.55
CA ASN A 248 24.73 12.85 19.75
C ASN A 248 23.71 13.99 19.59
N GLN A 249 23.92 14.90 18.63
CA GLN A 249 22.95 15.95 18.31
C GLN A 249 21.74 15.39 17.55
N LYS A 250 21.97 14.46 16.62
CA LYS A 250 20.93 13.86 15.77
C LYS A 250 20.28 12.62 16.38
N LEU A 251 21.02 11.86 17.18
CA LEU A 251 20.59 10.58 17.74
C LEU A 251 20.68 10.56 19.26
N LYS A 252 19.64 9.99 19.86
CA LYS A 252 19.58 9.70 21.28
C LYS A 252 19.52 8.19 21.46
N ILE A 253 20.51 7.66 22.18
CA ILE A 253 20.65 6.23 22.47
C ILE A 253 20.33 6.02 23.94
N PHE A 254 19.54 5.00 24.22
CA PHE A 254 19.05 4.64 25.54
C PHE A 254 19.20 3.15 25.78
N GLY A 255 19.28 2.75 27.04
CA GLY A 255 19.34 1.35 27.45
C GLY A 255 18.97 1.15 28.90
N LEU A 256 19.14 -0.10 29.35
CA LEU A 256 18.84 -0.55 30.71
C LEU A 256 19.92 -0.11 31.70
N ASP A 257 21.19 -0.24 31.31
CA ASP A 257 22.36 0.05 32.12
C ASP A 257 23.48 0.67 31.27
N GLN A 258 24.23 1.60 31.84
CA GLN A 258 25.33 2.28 31.16
C GLN A 258 26.50 1.35 30.83
N HIS A 259 26.81 0.37 31.69
CA HIS A 259 27.90 -0.57 31.41
C HIS A 259 27.54 -1.51 30.27
N GLN A 260 26.31 -2.01 30.23
CA GLN A 260 25.81 -2.81 29.12
C GLN A 260 25.78 -2.00 27.81
N LEU A 261 25.30 -0.75 27.86
CA LEU A 261 25.31 0.14 26.70
C LEU A 261 26.72 0.39 26.16
N ALA A 262 27.70 0.63 27.03
CA ALA A 262 29.08 0.86 26.61
C ALA A 262 29.68 -0.35 25.87
N LYS A 263 29.23 -1.56 26.22
CA LYS A 263 29.67 -2.81 25.60
C LYS A 263 29.00 -3.04 24.24
N GLU A 264 27.68 -2.85 24.16
CA GLU A 264 26.90 -3.15 22.96
C GLU A 264 26.96 -2.01 21.92
N VAL A 265 27.04 -0.76 22.37
CA VAL A 265 27.04 0.44 21.51
C VAL A 265 28.48 0.91 21.27
N GLY A 266 29.21 0.11 20.49
CA GLY A 266 30.55 0.46 20.03
C GLY A 266 30.55 1.50 18.89
N PRO A 267 31.75 1.96 18.43
CA PRO A 267 31.87 2.90 17.33
C PRO A 267 31.23 2.42 16.02
N SER A 268 31.39 1.12 15.70
CA SER A 268 30.79 0.53 14.49
C SER A 268 29.26 0.55 14.53
N MET A 269 28.66 0.13 15.65
CA MET A 269 27.20 0.17 15.84
C MET A 269 26.68 1.61 15.77
N THR A 270 27.39 2.55 16.38
CA THR A 270 27.03 3.97 16.36
C THR A 270 27.00 4.54 14.95
N LEU A 271 27.99 4.20 14.11
CA LEU A 271 28.03 4.61 12.70
C LEU A 271 26.89 3.98 11.89
N LYS A 272 26.64 2.67 12.05
CA LYS A 272 25.52 2.00 11.37
C LYS A 272 24.17 2.61 11.73
N LEU A 273 23.97 2.92 13.01
CA LEU A 273 22.78 3.64 13.47
C LEU A 273 22.69 5.03 12.84
N HIS A 274 23.80 5.77 12.78
CA HIS A 274 23.85 7.06 12.12
C HIS A 274 23.40 6.98 10.65
N ASP A 275 24.00 6.09 9.86
CA ASP A 275 23.70 5.91 8.45
C ASP A 275 22.23 5.51 8.19
N PHE A 276 21.67 4.69 9.09
CA PHE A 276 20.26 4.30 9.05
C PHE A 276 19.34 5.51 9.29
N PHE A 277 19.59 6.28 10.35
CA PHE A 277 18.76 7.43 10.74
C PHE A 277 19.01 8.70 9.92
N GLU A 278 20.02 8.75 9.05
CA GLU A 278 20.11 9.79 8.01
C GLU A 278 18.94 9.72 7.02
N HIS A 279 18.39 8.52 6.84
CA HIS A 279 17.35 8.24 5.84
C HIS A 279 15.97 7.99 6.44
N PHE A 280 15.94 7.55 7.70
CA PHE A 280 14.73 7.14 8.40
C PHE A 280 14.50 7.97 9.66
N SER A 281 13.24 8.28 9.95
CA SER A 281 12.84 9.04 11.13
C SER A 281 11.90 8.21 11.97
N GLY A 282 12.21 8.03 13.25
CA GLY A 282 11.44 7.18 14.13
C GLY A 282 12.19 6.67 15.36
N ASP A 283 11.71 5.54 15.86
CA ASP A 283 12.22 4.84 17.03
C ASP A 283 12.67 3.41 16.60
N LEU A 284 13.83 2.98 17.08
CA LEU A 284 14.37 1.63 16.89
C LEU A 284 14.64 1.02 18.27
N ILE A 285 14.15 -0.18 18.55
CA ILE A 285 14.33 -0.87 19.83
C ILE A 285 14.81 -2.30 19.59
N TYR A 286 15.98 -2.61 20.13
CA TYR A 286 16.40 -3.98 20.44
C TYR A 286 15.80 -4.35 21.79
N HIS A 287 14.96 -5.39 21.81
CA HIS A 287 14.34 -5.83 23.04
C HIS A 287 15.39 -6.33 24.06
N HIS A 288 15.09 -6.23 25.36
CA HIS A 288 16.05 -6.57 26.43
C HIS A 288 16.16 -8.07 26.73
N GLU A 289 15.06 -8.82 26.58
CA GLU A 289 15.02 -10.27 26.83
C GLU A 289 14.72 -11.09 25.57
N GLU A 290 13.67 -10.72 24.84
CA GLU A 290 13.26 -11.36 23.58
C GLU A 290 14.22 -11.08 22.41
N GLN A 291 14.40 -12.07 21.53
CA GLN A 291 15.23 -11.98 20.33
C GLN A 291 14.52 -11.25 19.18
N ILE A 292 14.15 -10.00 19.42
CA ILE A 292 13.36 -9.20 18.50
C ILE A 292 13.80 -7.73 18.47
N LEU A 293 13.82 -7.17 17.27
CA LEU A 293 14.02 -5.77 17.01
C LEU A 293 12.75 -5.16 16.43
N CYS A 294 12.40 -3.96 16.86
CA CYS A 294 11.28 -3.19 16.33
C CYS A 294 11.77 -1.83 15.83
N TYR A 295 11.47 -1.51 14.58
CA TYR A 295 11.52 -0.15 14.04
C TYR A 295 10.09 0.39 13.86
N LEU A 296 9.88 1.65 14.21
CA LEU A 296 8.63 2.38 13.96
C LEU A 296 8.94 3.81 13.53
N GLY A 297 8.50 4.21 12.34
CA GLY A 297 8.76 5.52 11.77
C GLY A 297 7.67 6.04 10.83
N GLU A 298 7.97 7.16 10.18
CA GLU A 298 7.00 7.91 9.34
C GLU A 298 7.04 7.51 7.87
N GLN A 299 8.07 6.79 7.42
CA GLN A 299 8.25 6.44 6.02
C GLN A 299 7.36 5.27 5.63
N ASN A 300 6.52 5.44 4.59
CA ASN A 300 5.64 4.38 4.12
C ASN A 300 6.40 3.26 3.41
N LEU A 301 6.59 2.14 4.13
CA LEU A 301 7.26 0.95 3.62
C LEU A 301 6.45 0.21 2.57
N PHE A 302 5.12 0.38 2.51
CA PHE A 302 4.25 -0.23 1.51
C PHE A 302 4.05 0.64 0.26
N GLN A 303 4.71 1.80 0.19
CA GLN A 303 4.55 2.72 -0.93
C GLN A 303 5.16 2.14 -2.23
N THR A 304 4.31 1.96 -3.23
CA THR A 304 4.71 1.59 -4.59
C THR A 304 4.94 2.84 -5.43
N ALA A 305 6.04 2.87 -6.17
CA ALA A 305 6.34 3.86 -7.19
C ALA A 305 6.33 3.20 -8.57
N SER A 306 5.62 3.80 -9.53
CA SER A 306 5.58 3.32 -10.91
C SER A 306 5.33 4.49 -11.86
N LYS A 307 5.76 4.34 -13.13
CA LYS A 307 5.37 5.28 -14.18
C LYS A 307 3.92 5.00 -14.53
N ARG A 308 3.00 5.81 -13.99
CA ARG A 308 1.55 5.65 -14.24
C ARG A 308 1.21 6.24 -15.61
N SER A 309 1.30 5.41 -16.64
CA SER A 309 0.69 5.68 -17.96
C SER A 309 -0.72 5.09 -18.00
N GLU A 310 -1.61 5.67 -18.80
CA GLU A 310 -2.90 5.03 -19.06
C GLU A 310 -2.68 3.66 -19.71
N ILE A 311 -3.14 2.60 -19.03
CA ILE A 311 -2.98 1.21 -19.50
C ILE A 311 -4.10 0.92 -20.50
N HIS A 312 -3.79 1.07 -21.79
CA HIS A 312 -4.72 0.78 -22.90
C HIS A 312 -4.50 -0.57 -23.54
N ASP A 313 -3.30 -1.14 -23.38
CA ASP A 313 -2.89 -2.41 -23.95
C ASP A 313 -2.01 -3.22 -22.97
N ILE A 314 -1.78 -4.47 -23.33
CA ILE A 314 -1.02 -5.42 -22.51
C ILE A 314 0.47 -5.05 -22.47
N SER A 315 0.99 -4.41 -23.52
CA SER A 315 2.37 -3.93 -23.56
C SER A 315 2.59 -2.81 -22.53
N ALA A 316 1.68 -1.85 -22.45
CA ALA A 316 1.71 -0.80 -21.43
C ALA A 316 1.56 -1.39 -20.02
N LEU A 317 0.69 -2.39 -19.83
CA LEU A 317 0.56 -3.10 -18.55
C LEU A 317 1.88 -3.76 -18.13
N ARG A 318 2.52 -4.51 -19.04
CA ARG A 318 3.82 -5.14 -18.79
C ARG A 318 4.88 -4.09 -18.47
N GLY A 319 4.93 -3.00 -19.24
CA GLY A 319 5.83 -1.88 -19.00
C GLY A 319 5.64 -1.26 -17.62
N HIS A 320 4.38 -1.06 -17.23
CA HIS A 320 3.99 -0.56 -15.92
C HIS A 320 4.49 -1.47 -14.79
N LEU A 321 4.11 -2.75 -14.82
CA LEU A 321 4.50 -3.75 -13.83
C LEU A 321 6.03 -3.90 -13.75
N ARG A 322 6.73 -3.85 -14.88
CA ARG A 322 8.20 -3.91 -14.91
C ARG A 322 8.82 -2.76 -14.12
N THR A 323 8.30 -1.54 -14.29
CA THR A 323 8.83 -0.34 -13.63
C THR A 323 8.35 -0.15 -12.19
N MET A 324 7.44 -0.98 -11.71
CA MET A 324 6.89 -0.87 -10.36
C MET A 324 7.93 -1.27 -9.31
N THR A 325 8.26 -0.36 -8.40
CA THR A 325 9.22 -0.59 -7.32
C THR A 325 8.68 -0.13 -5.98
N MET A 326 9.26 -0.62 -4.89
CA MET A 326 9.01 -0.16 -3.52
C MET A 326 10.29 0.49 -2.97
N PRO A 327 10.58 1.73 -3.37
CA PRO A 327 11.90 2.35 -3.12
C PRO A 327 12.20 2.49 -1.62
N GLN A 328 11.19 2.85 -0.81
CA GLN A 328 11.36 2.99 0.64
C GLN A 328 11.65 1.65 1.30
N TYR A 329 10.91 0.60 0.94
CA TYR A 329 11.17 -0.76 1.43
C TYR A 329 12.55 -1.27 1.03
N GLN A 330 12.96 -1.12 -0.23
CA GLN A 330 14.27 -1.57 -0.70
C GLN A 330 15.41 -0.89 0.07
N LYS A 331 15.30 0.43 0.24
CA LYS A 331 16.29 1.20 1.01
C LYS A 331 16.29 0.81 2.49
N PHE A 332 15.10 0.59 3.05
CA PHE A 332 14.92 0.14 4.42
C PHE A 332 15.57 -1.23 4.65
N GLN A 333 15.27 -2.21 3.81
CA GLN A 333 15.85 -3.55 3.84
C GLN A 333 17.39 -3.49 3.75
N GLN A 334 17.93 -2.71 2.81
CA GLN A 334 19.38 -2.57 2.64
C GLN A 334 20.06 -1.99 3.89
N LEU A 335 19.56 -0.86 4.40
CA LEU A 335 20.17 -0.20 5.58
C LEU A 335 19.96 -1.02 6.86
N MET A 336 18.82 -1.68 6.98
CA MET A 336 18.52 -2.53 8.14
C MET A 336 19.37 -3.80 8.14
N LEU A 337 19.58 -4.44 6.98
CA LEU A 337 20.51 -5.56 6.85
C LEU A 337 21.93 -5.16 7.25
N ASN A 338 22.42 -4.01 6.80
CA ASN A 338 23.73 -3.48 7.22
C ASN A 338 23.82 -3.21 8.74
N LEU A 339 22.69 -2.84 9.36
CA LEU A 339 22.62 -2.58 10.79
C LEU A 339 22.71 -3.88 11.61
N ILE A 340 22.06 -4.96 11.15
CA ILE A 340 21.95 -6.23 11.88
C ILE A 340 23.04 -7.26 11.52
N SER A 341 23.68 -7.14 10.36
CA SER A 341 24.89 -7.88 9.97
C SER A 341 26.11 -7.36 10.73
#